data_AF-A0A0P8A983-F1
#
_entry.id   AF-A0A0P8A983-F1
#
_cell.length_a   1.000
_cell.length_b   1.000
_cell.length_c   1.000
_cell.angle_alpha   90.00
_cell.angle_beta   90.00
_cell.angle_gamma   90.00
#
_symmetry.space_group_name_H-M   'P 1'
#
loop_
_entity.id
_entity.type
_entity.pdbx_description
1 polymer ?
#
loop_
_entity_poly.entity_id
_entity_poly.type
_entity_poly.pdbx_seq_one_letter_code
_entity_poly.pdbx_strand_id
1 'polypeptide(L)'
;MEELIKELKIRDLRVGALKYHKHGDFEIDIEGKDTWKYALAGANTVAISSSVKFAVIKNDKIPVDIDEICEKYFGDLDVVLADGFTQSDKPRIIV
;
A
#
# COMPACT_ATOMS: atom_id res chain seq x y z
N MET A 1 -15.41 -1.62 -1.47
CA MET A 1 -14.24 -0.87 -1.98
C MET A 1 -14.04 -1.06 -3.48
N GLU A 2 -14.02 -2.30 -3.98
CA GLU A 2 -13.78 -2.60 -5.40
C GLU A 2 -14.70 -1.83 -6.37
N GLU A 3 -16.02 -1.81 -6.11
CA GLU A 3 -16.96 -1.08 -6.97
C GLU A 3 -16.69 0.43 -7.00
N LEU A 4 -16.29 1.04 -5.88
CA LEU A 4 -15.94 2.47 -5.85
C LEU A 4 -14.67 2.75 -6.67
N ILE A 5 -13.68 1.86 -6.61
CA ILE A 5 -12.47 1.97 -7.45
C ILE A 5 -12.87 1.92 -8.93
N LYS A 6 -13.70 0.95 -9.33
CA LYS A 6 -14.18 0.82 -10.72
C LYS A 6 -14.87 2.11 -11.19
N GLU A 7 -15.81 2.63 -10.40
CA GLU A 7 -16.55 3.85 -10.73
C GLU A 7 -15.63 5.09 -10.85
N LEU A 8 -14.65 5.24 -9.96
CA LEU A 8 -13.70 6.35 -10.03
C LEU A 8 -12.75 6.23 -11.24
N LYS A 9 -12.35 5.00 -11.60
CA LYS A 9 -11.56 4.74 -12.82
C LYS A 9 -12.35 5.04 -14.09
N ILE A 10 -13.66 4.77 -14.14
CA ILE A 10 -14.54 5.14 -15.27
C ILE A 10 -14.56 6.65 -15.47
N ARG A 11 -14.40 7.43 -14.39
CA ARG A 11 -14.31 8.89 -14.42
C ARG A 11 -12.90 9.43 -14.70
N ASP A 12 -12.00 8.57 -15.19
CA ASP A 12 -10.62 8.89 -15.57
C ASP A 12 -9.74 9.43 -14.43
N LEU A 13 -10.04 9.06 -13.18
CA LEU A 13 -9.19 9.40 -12.04
C LEU A 13 -8.05 8.38 -11.88
N ARG A 14 -6.89 8.85 -11.42
CA ARG A 14 -5.80 8.01 -10.90
C ARG A 14 -6.13 7.68 -9.45
N VAL A 15 -6.46 6.41 -9.20
CA VAL A 15 -7.00 5.95 -7.92
C VAL A 15 -5.96 5.08 -7.20
N GLY A 16 -5.62 5.47 -5.98
CA GLY A 16 -4.83 4.67 -5.04
C GLY A 16 -5.73 3.84 -4.12
N ALA A 17 -5.25 2.68 -3.72
CA ALA A 17 -5.87 1.86 -2.69
C ALA A 17 -4.84 1.54 -1.61
N LEU A 18 -5.18 1.80 -0.35
CA LEU A 18 -4.32 1.55 0.80
C LEU A 18 -5.10 0.72 1.81
N LYS A 19 -4.49 -0.31 2.38
CA LYS A 19 -5.13 -1.16 3.39
C LYS A 19 -4.27 -1.21 4.64
N TYR A 20 -4.91 -1.05 5.80
CA TYR A 20 -4.26 -1.24 7.10
C TYR A 20 -4.54 -2.63 7.65
N HIS A 21 -3.48 -3.40 7.93
CA HIS A 21 -3.58 -4.69 8.61
C HIS A 21 -3.14 -4.55 10.07
N LYS A 22 -4.08 -4.64 11.01
CA LYS A 22 -3.85 -4.34 12.43
C LYS A 22 -2.86 -5.27 13.13
N HIS A 23 -2.72 -6.51 12.65
CA HIS A 23 -1.91 -7.54 13.29
C HIS A 23 -0.43 -7.52 12.88
N GLY A 24 -0.09 -6.79 11.81
CA GLY A 24 1.30 -6.60 11.37
C GLY A 24 2.00 -7.85 10.81
N ASP A 25 1.27 -8.94 10.61
CA ASP A 25 1.77 -10.26 10.18
C ASP A 25 1.33 -10.63 8.76
N PHE A 26 1.01 -9.63 7.93
CA PHE A 26 0.64 -9.90 6.55
C PHE A 26 1.88 -10.29 5.74
N GLU A 27 1.72 -11.29 4.88
CA GLU A 27 2.73 -11.66 3.89
C GLU A 27 2.14 -11.46 2.49
N ILE A 28 2.91 -10.77 1.65
CA ILE A 28 2.53 -10.45 0.25
C ILE A 28 3.56 -10.97 -0.75
N ASP A 29 4.75 -11.35 -0.28
CA ASP A 29 5.79 -11.92 -1.13
C ASP A 29 5.58 -13.43 -1.31
N ILE A 30 6.30 -13.99 -2.29
CA ILE A 30 6.22 -15.42 -2.63
C ILE A 30 7.40 -16.14 -2.01
N GLU A 31 7.11 -17.08 -1.10
CA GLU A 31 8.12 -17.89 -0.44
C GLU A 31 9.11 -18.56 -1.42
N GLY A 32 10.40 -18.50 -1.10
CA GLY A 32 11.48 -19.10 -1.89
C GLY A 32 11.92 -18.30 -3.13
N LYS A 33 11.22 -17.21 -3.50
CA LYS A 33 11.68 -16.27 -4.54
C LYS A 33 12.78 -15.35 -4.02
N ASP A 34 13.42 -14.64 -4.96
CA ASP A 34 14.58 -13.79 -4.64
C ASP A 34 14.23 -12.66 -3.69
N THR A 35 13.12 -11.95 -3.92
CA THR A 35 12.62 -10.89 -3.03
C THR A 35 12.38 -11.40 -1.60
N TRP A 36 11.77 -12.58 -1.47
CA TRP A 36 11.53 -13.20 -0.18
C TRP A 36 12.84 -13.58 0.52
N LYS A 37 13.80 -14.15 -0.21
CA LYS A 37 15.14 -14.47 0.31
C LYS A 37 15.89 -13.20 0.74
N TYR A 38 15.75 -12.09 0.03
CA TYR A 38 16.36 -10.82 0.40
C TYR A 38 15.78 -10.27 1.70
N ALA A 39 14.45 -10.35 1.87
CA ALA A 39 13.78 -9.98 3.11
C ALA A 39 14.28 -10.86 4.28
N LEU A 40 14.31 -12.18 4.10
CA LEU A 40 14.81 -13.13 5.11
C LEU A 40 16.29 -12.90 5.47
N ALA A 41 17.10 -12.48 4.49
CA ALA A 41 18.50 -12.12 4.70
C ALA A 41 18.68 -10.80 5.49
N GLY A 42 17.60 -10.09 5.81
CA GLY A 42 17.61 -8.89 6.66
C GLY A 42 17.59 -7.56 5.90
N ALA A 43 17.22 -7.55 4.62
CA ALA A 43 17.05 -6.29 3.90
C ALA A 43 15.91 -5.45 4.53
N ASN A 44 16.21 -4.20 4.90
CA ASN A 44 15.20 -3.26 5.42
C ASN A 44 14.20 -2.82 4.33
N THR A 45 14.61 -2.85 3.07
CA THR A 45 13.78 -2.52 1.91
C THR A 45 14.10 -3.50 0.80
N VAL A 46 13.06 -4.16 0.30
CA VAL A 46 13.12 -5.04 -0.87
C VAL A 46 12.26 -4.41 -1.96
N ALA A 47 12.77 -4.36 -3.19
CA ALA A 47 12.03 -3.84 -4.32
C ALA A 47 12.20 -4.74 -5.54
N ILE A 48 11.14 -4.84 -6.33
CA ILE A 48 11.15 -5.51 -7.63
C ILE A 48 10.49 -4.59 -8.67
N SER A 49 11.08 -4.53 -9.85
CA SER A 49 10.63 -3.67 -10.94
C SER A 49 10.54 -4.44 -12.25
N SER A 50 9.66 -3.96 -13.12
CA SER A 50 9.47 -4.44 -14.49
C SER A 50 8.98 -3.26 -15.34
N SER A 51 8.79 -3.49 -16.64
CA SER A 51 8.26 -2.47 -17.56
C SER A 51 6.84 -1.99 -17.23
N VAL A 52 6.07 -2.75 -16.45
CA VAL A 52 4.64 -2.48 -16.22
C VAL A 52 4.24 -2.51 -14.75
N LYS A 53 5.15 -2.91 -13.85
CA LYS A 53 4.84 -3.10 -12.43
C LYS A 53 6.07 -2.89 -11.56
N PHE A 54 5.84 -2.23 -10.42
CA PHE A 54 6.80 -2.06 -9.35
C PHE A 54 6.16 -2.53 -8.04
N ALA A 55 6.95 -3.14 -7.16
CA ALA A 55 6.54 -3.43 -5.79
C ALA A 55 7.72 -3.15 -4.85
N VAL A 56 7.40 -2.64 -3.66
CA VAL A 56 8.36 -2.38 -2.58
C VAL A 56 7.79 -2.90 -1.27
N ILE A 57 8.63 -3.59 -0.52
CA ILE A 57 8.33 -4.10 0.82
C ILE A 57 9.31 -3.43 1.78
N LYS A 58 8.78 -2.83 2.85
CA LYS A 58 9.58 -2.18 3.89
C LYS A 58 9.25 -2.76 5.25
N ASN A 59 10.29 -3.18 5.94
CA ASN A 59 10.21 -3.68 7.30
C ASN A 59 10.48 -2.53 8.26
N ASP A 60 9.46 -1.70 8.49
CA ASP A 60 9.53 -0.58 9.42
C ASP A 60 9.28 -1.06 10.86
N LYS A 61 10.04 -0.51 11.82
CA LYS A 61 9.91 -0.87 13.24
C LYS A 61 8.73 -0.17 13.91
N ILE A 62 8.18 0.86 13.28
CA ILE A 62 7.13 1.73 13.81
C ILE A 62 6.06 1.87 12.71
N PRO A 63 4.77 1.87 13.05
CA PRO A 63 3.71 2.15 12.08
C PRO A 63 3.94 3.49 11.39
N VAL A 64 3.87 3.48 10.06
CA VAL A 64 3.98 4.70 9.24
C VAL A 64 2.63 5.41 9.21
N ASP A 65 2.66 6.73 9.35
CA ASP A 65 1.45 7.56 9.28
C ASP A 65 0.84 7.53 7.86
N ILE A 66 -0.48 7.66 7.76
CA ILE A 66 -1.18 7.63 6.47
C ILE A 66 -0.74 8.76 5.54
N ASP A 67 -0.45 9.95 6.06
CA ASP A 67 0.02 11.08 5.27
C ASP A 67 1.42 10.81 4.71
N GLU A 68 2.33 10.28 5.54
CA GLU A 68 3.68 9.91 5.09
C GLU A 68 3.65 8.83 3.99
N ILE A 69 2.74 7.85 4.10
CA ILE A 69 2.53 6.85 3.05
C ILE A 69 2.04 7.53 1.75
N CYS A 70 1.03 8.39 1.86
CA CYS A 70 0.44 9.07 0.71
C CYS A 70 1.44 9.98 -0.01
N GLU A 71 2.17 10.82 0.72
CA GLU A 71 3.19 11.71 0.17
C GLU A 71 4.28 10.95 -0.56
N LYS A 72 4.69 9.80 -0.01
CA LYS A 72 5.83 9.04 -0.53
C LYS A 72 5.50 8.15 -1.72
N TYR A 73 4.30 7.56 -1.76
CA TYR A 73 3.96 6.53 -2.74
C TYR A 73 2.72 6.81 -3.59
N PHE A 74 1.93 7.83 -3.25
CA PHE A 74 0.65 8.13 -3.92
C PHE A 74 0.59 9.58 -4.42
N GLY A 75 1.71 10.30 -4.45
CA GLY A 75 1.76 11.72 -4.84
C GLY A 75 1.40 12.02 -6.30
N ASP A 76 1.34 11.00 -7.15
CA ASP A 76 0.92 11.08 -8.54
C ASP A 76 -0.55 10.67 -8.76
N LEU A 77 -1.34 10.52 -7.71
CA LEU A 77 -2.74 10.10 -7.80
C LEU A 77 -3.71 11.25 -7.48
N ASP A 78 -4.95 11.11 -7.96
CA ASP A 78 -5.99 12.11 -7.73
C ASP A 78 -6.79 11.82 -6.45
N VAL A 79 -6.88 10.55 -6.06
CA VAL A 79 -7.58 10.11 -4.84
C VAL A 79 -6.97 8.81 -4.29
N VAL A 80 -6.87 8.69 -2.98
CA VAL A 80 -6.48 7.45 -2.28
C VAL A 80 -7.66 6.98 -1.44
N LEU A 81 -8.09 5.73 -1.66
CA LEU A 81 -9.08 5.06 -0.83
C LEU A 81 -8.37 4.19 0.19
N ALA A 82 -8.62 4.45 1.47
CA ALA A 82 -8.04 3.69 2.57
C ALA A 82 -9.07 2.77 3.22
N ASP A 83 -8.75 1.48 3.35
CA ASP A 83 -9.49 0.49 4.14
C ASP A 83 -8.77 0.28 5.48
N GLY A 84 -9.42 0.69 6.58
CA GLY A 84 -8.84 0.72 7.92
C GLY A 84 -8.51 2.14 8.38
N PHE A 85 -7.33 2.33 9.01
CA PHE A 85 -6.88 3.62 9.55
C PHE A 85 -7.92 4.36 10.41
N THR A 86 -8.66 3.63 11.26
CA THR A 86 -9.77 4.21 12.04
C THR A 86 -9.34 5.30 13.03
N GLN A 87 -8.05 5.39 13.34
CA GLN A 87 -7.46 6.42 14.19
C GLN A 87 -6.96 7.66 13.43
N SER A 88 -6.95 7.63 12.08
CA SER A 88 -6.58 8.80 11.27
C SER A 88 -7.65 9.89 11.33
N ASP A 89 -7.25 11.13 11.04
CA ASP A 89 -8.12 12.30 10.97
C ASP A 89 -8.80 12.47 9.59
N LYS A 90 -8.60 11.51 8.67
CA LYS A 90 -9.10 11.60 7.30
C LYS A 90 -10.64 11.48 7.22
N PRO A 91 -11.26 12.10 6.20
CA PRO A 91 -12.67 11.88 5.91
C PRO A 91 -12.96 10.39 5.76
N ARG A 92 -14.04 9.92 6.40
CA ARG A 92 -14.38 8.49 6.44
C ARG A 92 -15.84 8.26 6.09
N ILE A 93 -16.08 7.12 5.43
CA ILE A 93 -17.41 6.56 5.20
C ILE A 93 -17.51 5.33 6.10
N ILE A 94 -18.60 5.24 6.89
CA ILE A 94 -18.90 4.08 7.71
C ILE A 94 -19.96 3.27 6.97
N VAL A 95 -19.69 1.98 6.76
CA VAL A 95 -20.58 1.03 6.07
C VAL A 95 -20.99 -0.05 7.06
#